data_AF-A0A450WC25-F1
#
_entry.id   AF-A0A450WC25-F1
#
_cell.length_a   1.000
_cell.length_b   1.000
_cell.length_c   1.000
_cell.angle_alpha   90.00
_cell.angle_beta   90.00
_cell.angle_gamma   90.00
#
_symmetry.space_group_name_H-M   'P 1'
#
loop_
_entity.id
_entity.type
_entity.pdbx_description
1 polymer ?
#
loop_
_entity_poly.entity_id
_entity_poly.type
_entity_poly.pdbx_seq_one_letter_code
_entity_poly.pdbx_strand_id
1 'polypeptide(L)'
;MANRSAIEWTEYTWNPVTGCTKISGGCKHCYAQRMSKRLAGRYGYPPDNPFQVTLHPDKLETPLKLRKPGMIFVCSMGDLFHDDVPFHFIDKVFDTMWRTPWHTYQLLTKRPERMVDYILERAYRRHFGWTNYSRGAIAPGDILSFEQILMRDICGYMDISEGKEWACMHPELGDHRGDEYTCASYECPIAYEIGDRETLEEIGVADEYDFDSDGYVQDATEWMRIQSRPRHAWPGNVWLGFSAENQLAFSKRMPIFRRLRWELPKETILFWSYEPAIGPVDTTIPYYAEDTKPNWSPFERYEFSEGSVQLGVPYLNWIVAGGETGPKARNVEPDWIRSVRDQCIGAEIPFFFKHWGGKNKKKTGRMLDDKTWDGMPITHSKAIKNQKT
;
A
#
# COMPACT_ATOMS: atom_id res chain seq x y z
N MET A 1 12.93 15.20 7.35
CA MET A 1 13.33 14.06 8.22
C MET A 1 12.07 13.30 8.58
N ALA A 2 12.09 11.97 8.56
CA ALA A 2 10.99 11.18 9.08
C ALA A 2 11.00 11.36 10.60
N ASN A 3 9.91 11.90 11.14
CA ASN A 3 9.84 12.24 12.55
C ASN A 3 9.52 10.99 13.35
N ARG A 4 10.23 10.76 14.47
CA ARG A 4 9.80 9.75 15.45
C ARG A 4 8.34 10.01 15.82
N SER A 5 7.53 8.97 15.70
CA SER A 5 6.09 9.08 15.85
C SER A 5 5.67 9.02 17.32
N ALA A 6 4.59 9.73 17.64
CA ALA A 6 3.85 9.56 18.89
C ALA A 6 2.58 8.71 18.70
N ILE A 7 2.48 8.04 17.54
CA ILE A 7 1.42 7.08 17.22
C ILE A 7 1.92 5.70 17.65
N GLU A 8 1.12 5.02 18.46
CA GLU A 8 1.53 3.90 19.30
C GLU A 8 1.93 2.63 18.52
N TRP A 9 1.47 2.50 17.28
CA TRP A 9 1.69 1.33 16.41
C TRP A 9 2.70 1.55 15.29
N THR A 10 3.42 2.68 15.29
CA THR A 10 4.42 3.03 14.26
C THR A 10 5.60 3.77 14.87
N GLU A 11 6.77 3.70 14.24
CA GLU A 11 8.00 4.30 14.79
C GLU A 11 8.27 5.67 14.17
N TYR A 12 7.93 5.84 12.90
CA TYR A 12 8.16 7.06 12.14
C TYR A 12 6.92 7.50 11.36
N THR A 13 6.87 8.78 11.03
CA THR A 13 5.90 9.31 10.06
C THR A 13 6.62 9.90 8.87
N TRP A 14 6.07 9.69 7.69
CA TRP A 14 6.53 10.27 6.43
C TRP A 14 5.34 10.87 5.69
N ASN A 15 5.42 12.18 5.38
CA ASN A 15 4.31 12.94 4.82
C ASN A 15 4.71 13.56 3.48
N PRO A 16 4.78 12.77 2.39
CA PRO A 16 4.94 13.29 1.03
C PRO A 16 3.68 14.03 0.54
N VAL A 17 2.53 13.79 1.19
CA VAL A 17 1.29 14.56 1.02
C VAL A 17 0.80 15.03 2.39
N THR A 18 0.29 16.26 2.45
CA THR A 18 -0.45 16.78 3.61
C THR A 18 -1.78 17.37 3.16
N GLY A 19 -2.74 17.47 4.09
CA GLY A 19 -4.06 18.01 3.77
C GLY A 19 -5.00 16.94 3.20
N CYS A 20 -6.30 17.21 3.29
CA CYS A 20 -7.36 16.27 2.92
C CYS A 20 -8.73 16.98 2.91
N THR A 21 -9.73 16.40 2.25
CA THR A 21 -11.14 16.77 2.40
C THR A 21 -11.91 15.77 3.28
N LYS A 22 -12.91 16.25 4.01
CA LYS A 22 -13.69 15.42 4.94
C LYS A 22 -14.77 14.66 4.18
N ILE A 23 -14.76 13.33 4.27
CA ILE A 23 -15.73 12.47 3.55
C ILE A 23 -16.63 11.62 4.45
N SER A 24 -16.43 11.63 5.76
CA SER A 24 -17.23 10.81 6.66
C SER A 24 -17.31 11.36 8.09
N GLY A 25 -18.20 10.78 8.90
CA GLY A 25 -18.45 11.22 10.27
C GLY A 25 -17.21 11.16 11.17
N GLY A 26 -16.28 10.26 10.90
CA GLY A 26 -14.98 10.17 11.57
C GLY A 26 -14.08 11.40 11.34
N CYS A 27 -14.28 12.15 10.25
CA CYS A 27 -13.46 13.32 9.93
C CYS A 27 -13.88 14.60 10.69
N LYS A 28 -15.03 14.58 11.41
CA LYS A 28 -15.61 15.76 12.07
C LYS A 28 -14.60 16.50 12.95
N HIS A 29 -13.83 15.79 13.78
CA HIS A 29 -12.83 16.37 14.69
C HIS A 29 -11.38 15.99 14.35
N CYS A 30 -11.09 15.83 13.05
CA CYS A 30 -9.78 15.46 12.51
C CYS A 30 -8.61 16.21 13.17
N TYR A 31 -7.66 15.43 13.71
CA TYR A 31 -6.50 15.98 14.40
C TYR A 31 -5.53 16.67 13.42
N ALA A 32 -5.36 16.12 12.22
CA ALA A 32 -4.47 16.67 11.19
C ALA A 32 -4.92 18.07 10.76
N GLN A 33 -6.23 18.28 10.54
CA GLN A 33 -6.78 19.61 10.24
C GLN A 33 -6.54 20.62 11.36
N ARG A 34 -6.66 20.19 12.61
CA ARG A 34 -6.44 21.08 13.75
C ARG A 34 -4.97 21.44 13.90
N MET A 35 -4.09 20.47 13.63
CA MET A 35 -2.65 20.67 13.70
C MET A 35 -2.14 21.50 12.52
N SER A 36 -2.69 21.34 11.32
CA SER A 36 -2.31 22.14 10.16
C SER A 36 -2.55 23.64 10.39
N LYS A 37 -3.65 24.02 11.06
CA LYS A 37 -3.90 25.41 11.49
C LYS A 37 -2.78 25.98 12.36
N ARG A 38 -2.12 25.16 13.18
CA ARG A 38 -0.97 25.59 13.99
C ARG A 38 0.30 25.72 13.17
N LEU A 39 0.40 24.98 12.07
CA LEU A 39 1.57 24.93 11.20
C LEU A 39 1.44 25.87 9.98
N ALA A 40 0.33 26.60 9.84
CA ALA A 40 0.08 27.52 8.74
C ALA A 40 1.28 28.44 8.48
N GLY A 41 1.68 28.51 7.20
CA GLY A 41 2.85 29.27 6.73
C GLY A 41 4.21 28.63 7.05
N ARG A 42 4.26 27.40 7.59
CA ARG A 42 5.51 26.72 7.99
C ARG A 42 5.54 25.28 7.49
N TYR A 43 6.73 24.71 7.33
CA TYR A 43 6.95 23.29 6.99
C TYR A 43 6.19 22.77 5.75
N GLY A 44 5.87 23.67 4.81
CA GLY A 44 5.11 23.38 3.60
C GLY A 44 3.58 23.48 3.76
N TYR A 45 3.06 23.98 4.88
CA TYR A 45 1.62 24.22 5.06
C TYR A 45 1.24 25.62 4.56
N PRO A 46 0.26 25.75 3.64
CA PRO A 46 -0.19 27.05 3.13
C PRO A 46 -0.71 27.98 4.23
N PRO A 47 -0.47 29.30 4.17
CA PRO A 47 -0.91 30.23 5.21
C PRO A 47 -2.43 30.36 5.29
N ASP A 48 -3.11 30.50 4.14
CA ASP A 48 -4.54 30.80 4.09
C ASP A 48 -5.42 29.54 4.20
N ASN A 49 -5.01 28.46 3.53
CA ASN A 49 -5.70 27.19 3.56
C ASN A 49 -4.75 26.04 3.95
N PRO A 50 -4.34 25.97 5.22
CA PRO A 50 -3.31 25.03 5.67
C PRO A 50 -3.73 23.56 5.60
N PHE A 51 -4.99 23.22 5.33
CA PHE A 51 -5.44 21.83 5.20
C PHE A 51 -5.79 21.44 3.75
N GLN A 52 -5.55 22.32 2.78
CA GLN A 52 -5.63 21.93 1.37
C GLN A 52 -4.61 20.84 1.07
N VAL A 53 -4.94 19.99 0.10
CA VAL A 53 -3.99 18.98 -0.37
C VAL A 53 -2.75 19.69 -0.89
N THR A 54 -1.59 19.24 -0.42
CA THR A 54 -0.29 19.79 -0.79
C THR A 54 0.67 18.63 -0.96
N LEU A 55 1.27 18.55 -2.15
CA LEU A 55 2.32 17.61 -2.48
C LEU A 55 3.65 18.17 -2.00
N HIS A 56 4.53 17.30 -1.51
CA HIS A 56 5.87 17.66 -1.02
C HIS A 56 6.94 16.84 -1.75
N PRO A 57 7.28 17.19 -3.01
CA PRO A 57 8.34 16.51 -3.76
C PRO A 57 9.68 16.50 -3.01
N ASP A 58 9.98 17.58 -2.28
CA ASP A 58 11.17 17.73 -1.42
C ASP A 58 11.26 16.68 -0.29
N LYS A 59 10.14 16.03 0.04
CA LYS A 59 10.05 15.01 1.09
C LYS A 59 10.08 13.59 0.56
N LEU A 60 10.03 13.36 -0.76
CA LEU A 60 9.99 12.01 -1.34
C LEU A 60 11.14 11.15 -0.83
N GLU A 61 12.36 11.66 -0.88
CA GLU A 61 13.55 10.90 -0.48
C GLU A 61 13.80 10.82 1.03
N THR A 62 12.85 11.26 1.87
CA THR A 62 13.02 11.26 3.32
C THR A 62 13.33 9.87 3.90
N PRO A 63 12.69 8.77 3.46
CA PRO A 63 12.99 7.44 3.98
C PRO A 63 14.39 6.93 3.64
N LEU A 64 14.98 7.32 2.51
CA LEU A 64 16.35 6.93 2.13
C LEU A 64 17.41 7.38 3.17
N LYS A 65 17.08 8.45 3.92
CA LYS A 65 17.95 8.99 4.97
C LYS A 65 17.90 8.19 6.26
N LEU A 66 16.94 7.28 6.43
CA LEU A 66 16.81 6.42 7.60
C LEU A 66 17.59 5.12 7.39
N ARG A 67 18.78 5.03 7.98
CA ARG A 67 19.65 3.84 7.84
C ARG A 67 19.18 2.61 8.62
N LYS A 68 18.37 2.79 9.67
CA LYS A 68 17.87 1.69 10.50
C LYS A 68 16.50 1.25 10.01
N PRO A 69 16.22 -0.07 9.94
CA PRO A 69 14.88 -0.59 9.73
C PRO A 69 13.87 0.12 10.63
N GLY A 70 12.68 0.38 10.09
CA GLY A 70 11.68 1.14 10.81
C GLY A 70 10.27 0.94 10.25
N MET A 71 9.29 0.96 11.13
CA MET A 71 7.87 1.01 10.79
C MET A 71 7.47 2.47 10.51
N ILE A 72 7.01 2.76 9.29
CA ILE A 72 6.76 4.12 8.80
C ILE A 72 5.29 4.27 8.41
N PHE A 73 4.57 5.13 9.12
CA PHE A 73 3.22 5.52 8.73
C PHE A 73 3.25 6.65 7.69
N VAL A 74 2.68 6.37 6.52
CA VAL A 74 2.66 7.27 5.36
C VAL A 74 1.44 8.17 5.42
N CYS A 75 1.65 9.48 5.21
CA CYS A 75 0.62 10.51 5.19
C CYS A 75 -0.19 10.61 6.49
N SER A 76 0.46 10.59 7.65
CA SER A 76 -0.21 10.85 8.93
C SER A 76 -0.98 12.18 8.97
N MET A 77 -0.56 13.17 8.18
CA MET A 77 -1.13 14.53 8.10
C MET A 77 -1.94 14.78 6.82
N GLY A 78 -2.26 13.74 6.05
CA GLY A 78 -2.99 13.83 4.78
C GLY A 78 -3.67 12.52 4.42
N ASP A 79 -3.97 12.33 3.14
CA ASP A 79 -4.42 11.06 2.57
C ASP A 79 -3.73 10.90 1.21
N LEU A 80 -2.94 9.83 1.05
CA LEU A 80 -2.18 9.60 -0.20
C LEU A 80 -3.12 9.36 -1.39
N PHE A 81 -4.30 8.78 -1.13
CA PHE A 81 -5.28 8.42 -2.15
C PHE A 81 -6.41 9.46 -2.20
N HIS A 82 -6.07 10.74 -2.01
CA HIS A 82 -7.00 11.83 -2.23
C HIS A 82 -7.15 12.15 -3.73
N ASP A 83 -8.31 12.66 -4.12
CA ASP A 83 -8.63 12.96 -5.53
C ASP A 83 -7.65 13.95 -6.19
N ASP A 84 -7.24 14.98 -5.45
CA ASP A 84 -6.22 15.95 -5.87
C ASP A 84 -4.77 15.43 -5.85
N VAL A 85 -4.51 14.17 -5.47
CA VAL A 85 -3.17 13.56 -5.57
C VAL A 85 -3.11 12.77 -6.88
N PRO A 86 -2.30 13.20 -7.87
CA PRO A 86 -2.20 12.51 -9.14
C PRO A 86 -1.47 11.17 -8.97
N PHE A 87 -1.87 10.17 -9.76
CA PHE A 87 -1.28 8.82 -9.66
C PHE A 87 0.22 8.79 -9.93
N HIS A 88 0.74 9.63 -10.85
CA HIS A 88 2.18 9.75 -11.08
C HIS A 88 2.94 10.18 -9.80
N PHE A 89 2.32 10.96 -8.91
CA PHE A 89 2.94 11.34 -7.65
C PHE A 89 2.90 10.18 -6.64
N ILE A 90 1.80 9.42 -6.62
CA ILE A 90 1.69 8.18 -5.83
C ILE A 90 2.77 7.19 -6.28
N ASP A 91 3.07 7.09 -7.58
CA ASP A 91 4.14 6.25 -8.11
C ASP A 91 5.51 6.62 -7.53
N LYS A 92 5.85 7.91 -7.46
CA LYS A 92 7.10 8.39 -6.83
C LYS A 92 7.19 8.03 -5.34
N VAL A 93 6.05 8.05 -4.64
CA VAL A 93 5.98 7.63 -3.24
C VAL A 93 6.25 6.12 -3.13
N PHE A 94 5.61 5.31 -3.97
CA PHE A 94 5.86 3.86 -4.02
C PHE A 94 7.29 3.51 -4.47
N ASP A 95 7.89 4.28 -5.38
CA ASP A 95 9.30 4.14 -5.78
C ASP A 95 10.24 4.24 -4.57
N THR A 96 10.01 5.24 -3.73
CA THR A 96 10.80 5.40 -2.50
C THR A 96 10.62 4.21 -1.57
N MET A 97 9.38 3.71 -1.40
CA MET A 97 9.12 2.53 -0.57
C MET A 97 9.84 1.28 -1.10
N TRP A 98 9.91 1.14 -2.42
CA TRP A 98 10.62 0.08 -3.12
C TRP A 98 12.13 0.17 -2.92
N ARG A 99 12.72 1.36 -3.04
CA ARG A 99 14.17 1.62 -2.85
C ARG A 99 14.64 1.45 -1.41
N THR A 100 13.71 1.25 -0.48
CA THR A 100 14.00 1.14 0.95
C THR A 100 13.36 -0.12 1.56
N PRO A 101 13.71 -1.33 1.06
CA PRO A 101 13.07 -2.58 1.46
C PRO A 101 13.31 -2.95 2.93
N TRP A 102 14.27 -2.31 3.61
CA TRP A 102 14.52 -2.48 5.04
C TRP A 102 13.50 -1.77 5.94
N HIS A 103 12.67 -0.87 5.40
CA HIS A 103 11.56 -0.26 6.13
C HIS A 103 10.27 -1.02 5.88
N THR A 104 9.32 -0.91 6.81
CA THR A 104 7.93 -1.35 6.60
C THR A 104 7.03 -0.12 6.53
N TYR A 105 6.21 -0.03 5.50
CA TYR A 105 5.32 1.10 5.25
C TYR A 105 3.88 0.76 5.55
N GLN A 106 3.20 1.63 6.28
CA GLN A 106 1.77 1.51 6.56
C GLN A 106 1.05 2.64 5.82
N LEU A 107 0.16 2.29 4.89
CA LEU A 107 -0.71 3.25 4.21
C LEU A 107 -2.12 3.10 4.75
N LEU A 108 -2.79 4.22 5.01
CA LEU A 108 -4.15 4.23 5.52
C LEU A 108 -4.97 5.29 4.79
N THR A 109 -6.16 4.92 4.32
CA THR A 109 -7.08 5.86 3.64
C THR A 109 -8.52 5.70 4.09
N LYS A 110 -9.34 6.73 3.89
CA LYS A 110 -10.81 6.62 3.93
C LYS A 110 -11.45 6.47 2.54
N ARG A 111 -10.62 6.40 1.49
CA ARG A 111 -10.97 6.33 0.06
C ARG A 111 -10.46 5.02 -0.55
N PRO A 112 -10.92 3.85 -0.05
CA PRO A 112 -10.47 2.57 -0.58
C PRO A 112 -10.77 2.41 -2.06
N GLU A 113 -11.78 3.08 -2.61
CA GLU A 113 -12.06 3.14 -4.04
C GLU A 113 -10.85 3.64 -4.83
N ARG A 114 -10.30 4.79 -4.49
CA ARG A 114 -9.15 5.37 -5.19
C ARG A 114 -7.86 4.58 -4.96
N MET A 115 -7.70 3.99 -3.77
CA MET A 115 -6.60 3.05 -3.53
C MET A 115 -6.72 1.82 -4.40
N VAL A 116 -7.90 1.21 -4.47
CA VAL A 116 -8.17 0.04 -5.31
C VAL A 116 -7.96 0.42 -6.77
N ASP A 117 -8.54 1.52 -7.27
CA ASP A 117 -8.35 1.97 -8.65
C ASP A 117 -6.87 2.17 -8.98
N TYR A 118 -6.11 2.84 -8.11
CA TYR A 118 -4.66 2.99 -8.31
C TYR A 118 -3.92 1.65 -8.33
N ILE A 119 -4.19 0.77 -7.36
CA ILE A 119 -3.53 -0.54 -7.28
C ILE A 119 -3.93 -1.43 -8.46
N LEU A 120 -5.19 -1.40 -8.85
CA LEU A 120 -5.69 -2.12 -10.01
C LEU A 120 -5.16 -1.53 -11.29
N GLU A 121 -5.10 -0.22 -11.50
CA GLU A 121 -4.47 0.37 -12.70
C GLU A 121 -2.98 0.00 -12.76
N ARG A 122 -2.28 0.08 -11.63
CA ARG A 122 -0.89 -0.39 -11.49
C ARG A 122 -0.78 -1.89 -11.80
N ALA A 123 -1.81 -2.69 -11.49
CA ALA A 123 -1.91 -4.10 -11.83
C ALA A 123 -2.54 -4.37 -13.22
N TYR A 124 -3.22 -3.42 -13.86
CA TYR A 124 -3.93 -3.58 -15.14
C TYR A 124 -3.10 -3.07 -16.30
N ARG A 125 -2.09 -2.23 -16.03
CA ARG A 125 -0.88 -2.17 -16.85
C ARG A 125 -0.14 -3.52 -16.95
N ARG A 126 -0.65 -4.61 -16.33
CA ARG A 126 -0.31 -6.03 -16.62
C ARG A 126 -1.18 -6.69 -17.70
N HIS A 127 -2.30 -6.10 -18.13
CA HIS A 127 -3.22 -6.70 -19.12
C HIS A 127 -2.98 -6.22 -20.56
N PHE A 128 -2.30 -5.09 -20.76
CA PHE A 128 -1.72 -4.70 -22.06
C PHE A 128 -0.24 -5.07 -22.19
N GLY A 129 0.21 -6.04 -21.38
CA GLY A 129 1.57 -6.55 -21.37
C GLY A 129 1.65 -7.87 -20.60
N TRP A 130 0.97 -8.89 -21.15
CA TRP A 130 1.16 -10.32 -20.90
C TRP A 130 0.95 -10.89 -19.48
N THR A 131 -0.02 -11.79 -19.38
CA THR A 131 -0.35 -12.60 -18.21
C THR A 131 0.61 -13.79 -18.04
N ASN A 132 0.95 -14.08 -16.77
CA ASN A 132 1.38 -15.36 -16.20
C ASN A 132 2.25 -16.31 -17.06
N TYR A 133 3.53 -16.45 -16.67
CA TYR A 133 4.15 -17.78 -16.62
C TYR A 133 4.84 -18.03 -15.28
N SER A 134 4.49 -19.19 -14.75
CA SER A 134 4.88 -19.84 -13.52
C SER A 134 6.40 -19.94 -13.30
N ARG A 135 6.78 -19.92 -12.00
CA ARG A 135 8.05 -20.36 -11.37
C ARG A 135 9.13 -19.29 -11.16
N GLY A 136 9.41 -19.02 -9.88
CA GLY A 136 10.69 -18.43 -9.46
C GLY A 136 10.63 -17.42 -8.32
N ALA A 137 9.91 -17.70 -7.22
CA ALA A 137 10.18 -16.98 -5.98
C ALA A 137 11.58 -17.38 -5.48
N ILE A 138 12.57 -16.49 -5.61
CA ILE A 138 13.87 -16.68 -4.98
C ILE A 138 13.72 -16.39 -3.49
N ALA A 139 14.22 -17.30 -2.64
CA ALA A 139 14.25 -17.12 -1.20
C ALA A 139 15.12 -15.91 -0.81
N PRO A 140 14.81 -15.17 0.27
CA PRO A 140 15.65 -14.05 0.71
C PRO A 140 17.06 -14.54 1.06
N GLY A 141 18.07 -14.17 0.27
CA GLY A 141 19.47 -14.57 0.52
C GLY A 141 20.45 -14.29 -0.62
N ASP A 142 20.02 -14.39 -1.88
CA ASP A 142 20.90 -14.19 -3.03
C ASP A 142 20.72 -12.78 -3.59
N ILE A 143 21.76 -11.95 -3.46
CA ILE A 143 21.76 -10.56 -3.94
C ILE A 143 22.13 -10.59 -5.43
N LEU A 144 21.13 -10.58 -6.29
CA LEU A 144 21.30 -10.12 -7.66
C LEU A 144 21.33 -8.59 -7.67
N SER A 145 22.18 -8.00 -8.50
CA SER A 145 22.15 -6.55 -8.75
C SER A 145 20.79 -6.16 -9.36
N PHE A 146 20.37 -4.90 -9.16
CA PHE A 146 19.09 -4.38 -9.66
C PHE A 146 18.91 -4.61 -11.17
N GLU A 147 19.99 -4.45 -11.94
CA GLU A 147 20.03 -4.68 -13.39
C GLU A 147 19.77 -6.15 -13.77
N GLN A 148 20.27 -7.10 -12.98
CA GLN A 148 20.05 -8.54 -13.21
C GLN A 148 18.60 -8.97 -12.94
N ILE A 149 17.93 -8.33 -11.98
CA ILE A 149 16.50 -8.57 -11.70
C ILE A 149 15.64 -7.98 -12.82
N LEU A 150 16.00 -6.78 -13.30
CA LEU A 150 15.31 -6.08 -14.37
C LEU A 150 15.40 -6.86 -15.70
N MET A 151 16.60 -7.29 -16.09
CA MET A 151 16.84 -8.06 -17.32
C MET A 151 16.13 -9.43 -17.28
N ARG A 152 16.13 -10.11 -16.13
CA ARG A 152 15.39 -11.37 -15.94
C ARG A 152 13.89 -11.19 -16.15
N ASP A 153 13.33 -10.18 -15.50
CA ASP A 153 11.88 -10.01 -15.41
C ASP A 153 11.30 -9.40 -16.70
N ILE A 154 12.11 -8.73 -17.51
CA ILE A 154 11.74 -8.22 -18.85
C ILE A 154 11.90 -9.30 -19.92
N CYS A 155 12.94 -10.14 -19.86
CA CYS A 155 13.29 -11.03 -20.97
C CYS A 155 12.98 -12.52 -20.73
N GLY A 156 12.55 -12.90 -19.52
CA GLY A 156 12.41 -14.31 -19.11
C GLY A 156 13.76 -14.91 -18.74
N TYR A 157 13.86 -15.56 -17.59
CA TYR A 157 15.14 -16.00 -17.04
C TYR A 157 15.83 -17.12 -17.84
N MET A 158 17.16 -17.11 -17.75
CA MET A 158 18.13 -18.11 -18.20
C MET A 158 18.47 -19.09 -17.07
N ASP A 159 18.57 -20.38 -17.37
CA ASP A 159 19.19 -21.36 -16.49
C ASP A 159 20.71 -21.15 -16.47
N ILE A 160 21.27 -20.77 -15.32
CA ILE A 160 22.71 -20.53 -15.13
C ILE A 160 23.52 -21.82 -14.95
N SER A 161 22.91 -23.00 -15.07
CA SER A 161 23.58 -24.26 -14.78
C SER A 161 24.27 -24.95 -15.96
N GLU A 162 24.06 -24.54 -17.21
CA GLU A 162 24.70 -25.21 -18.36
C GLU A 162 24.96 -24.26 -19.54
N GLY A 163 25.94 -23.36 -19.43
CA GLY A 163 26.69 -22.76 -20.56
C GLY A 163 25.95 -22.50 -21.89
N LYS A 164 24.71 -22.02 -21.88
CA LYS A 164 23.87 -21.81 -23.07
C LYS A 164 23.46 -20.35 -23.19
N GLU A 165 23.46 -19.89 -24.44
CA GLU A 165 23.29 -18.51 -24.88
C GLU A 165 21.87 -17.95 -24.64
N TRP A 166 21.80 -16.62 -24.66
CA TRP A 166 20.61 -15.78 -24.46
C TRP A 166 19.50 -16.12 -25.46
N ALA A 167 18.25 -16.26 -24.99
CA ALA A 167 17.07 -16.35 -25.84
C ALA A 167 15.93 -15.46 -25.30
N CYS A 168 15.40 -14.58 -26.15
CA CYS A 168 14.19 -13.79 -25.87
C CYS A 168 12.96 -14.60 -26.29
N MET A 169 11.98 -14.80 -25.40
CA MET A 169 10.74 -15.54 -25.71
C MET A 169 9.53 -14.61 -25.93
N HIS A 170 9.66 -13.59 -26.78
CA HIS A 170 8.52 -12.75 -27.19
C HIS A 170 7.59 -13.53 -28.15
N PRO A 171 6.29 -13.71 -27.84
CA PRO A 171 5.39 -14.52 -28.65
C PRO A 171 5.12 -13.98 -30.07
N GLU A 172 5.31 -12.68 -30.28
CA GLU A 172 5.14 -12.03 -31.60
C GLU A 172 6.41 -12.04 -32.45
N LEU A 173 7.58 -12.25 -31.85
CA LEU A 173 8.87 -12.30 -32.55
C LEU A 173 9.29 -13.74 -32.87
N GLY A 174 8.73 -14.73 -32.18
CA GLY A 174 9.05 -16.13 -32.43
C GLY A 174 10.35 -16.58 -31.78
N ASP A 175 10.55 -17.89 -31.77
CA ASP A 175 11.64 -18.59 -31.11
C ASP A 175 12.98 -18.37 -31.86
N HIS A 176 13.64 -17.26 -31.58
CA HIS A 176 14.98 -16.96 -32.14
C HIS A 176 16.08 -17.69 -31.35
N ARG A 177 16.05 -19.02 -31.40
CA ARG A 177 17.18 -19.85 -30.96
C ARG A 177 18.20 -19.95 -32.09
N GLY A 178 19.28 -19.18 -32.01
CA GLY A 178 20.50 -19.41 -32.81
C GLY A 178 20.67 -18.57 -34.08
N ASP A 179 19.87 -17.52 -34.28
CA ASP A 179 20.18 -16.51 -35.31
C ASP A 179 21.03 -15.40 -34.69
N GLU A 180 22.00 -14.86 -35.44
CA GLU A 180 22.97 -13.82 -35.01
C GLU A 180 22.32 -12.53 -34.48
N TYR A 181 20.99 -12.42 -34.53
CA TYR A 181 20.19 -11.42 -33.82
C TYR A 181 20.05 -11.80 -32.34
N THR A 182 21.17 -11.79 -31.61
CA THR A 182 21.14 -11.31 -30.23
C THR A 182 20.33 -10.01 -30.22
N CYS A 183 19.47 -9.81 -29.22
CA CYS A 183 18.68 -8.58 -29.08
C CYS A 183 19.62 -7.38 -29.24
N ALA A 184 19.72 -6.85 -30.46
CA ALA A 184 20.65 -5.80 -30.79
C ALA A 184 20.17 -4.62 -29.95
N SER A 185 21.09 -3.93 -29.32
CA SER A 185 20.85 -2.87 -28.34
C SER A 185 19.99 -1.69 -28.84
N TYR A 186 19.38 -1.78 -30.03
CA TYR A 186 18.65 -0.75 -30.74
C TYR A 186 17.35 -1.18 -31.40
N GLU A 187 16.87 -2.43 -31.27
CA GLU A 187 15.62 -2.87 -31.93
C GLU A 187 14.64 -3.62 -31.00
N CYS A 188 14.67 -3.33 -29.70
CA CYS A 188 13.60 -3.81 -28.81
C CYS A 188 12.40 -2.84 -28.90
N PRO A 189 11.19 -3.28 -29.31
CA PRO A 189 10.01 -2.40 -29.40
C PRO A 189 9.62 -1.78 -28.04
N ILE A 190 9.97 -2.43 -26.93
CA ILE A 190 9.79 -1.91 -25.56
C ILE A 190 10.66 -0.67 -25.31
N ALA A 191 11.79 -0.53 -26.03
CA ALA A 191 12.63 0.66 -26.01
C ALA A 191 12.16 1.75 -26.99
N TYR A 192 11.23 1.45 -27.90
CA TYR A 192 10.71 2.40 -28.88
C TYR A 192 9.51 3.22 -28.37
N GLU A 193 8.88 2.79 -27.26
CA GLU A 193 7.76 3.51 -26.62
C GLU A 193 8.19 4.24 -25.34
N ILE A 194 9.38 4.83 -25.33
CA ILE A 194 9.83 5.67 -24.20
C ILE A 194 9.17 7.04 -24.34
N GLY A 195 7.99 7.16 -23.71
CA GLY A 195 7.15 8.35 -23.54
C GLY A 195 7.57 9.58 -24.32
N ASP A 196 6.90 9.81 -25.44
CA ASP A 196 7.00 11.07 -26.17
C ASP A 196 6.54 12.23 -25.28
N ARG A 197 7.03 13.42 -25.60
CA ARG A 197 6.74 14.64 -24.86
C ARG A 197 5.25 14.94 -24.76
N GLU A 198 4.46 14.66 -25.80
CA GLU A 198 3.01 14.93 -25.81
C GLU A 198 2.30 14.08 -24.73
N THR A 199 2.58 12.77 -24.69
CA THR A 199 2.09 11.87 -23.64
C THR A 199 2.51 12.33 -22.22
N LEU A 200 3.73 12.84 -22.06
CA LEU A 200 4.22 13.33 -20.76
C LEU A 200 3.65 14.71 -20.38
N GLU A 201 3.30 15.54 -21.36
CA GLU A 201 2.59 16.81 -21.17
C GLU A 201 1.14 16.55 -20.74
N GLU A 202 0.46 15.55 -21.32
CA GLU A 202 -0.90 15.16 -20.94
C GLU A 202 -1.02 14.73 -19.48
N ILE A 203 -0.05 13.98 -18.97
CA ILE A 203 -0.03 13.53 -17.56
C ILE A 203 0.65 14.54 -16.61
N GLY A 204 1.14 15.67 -17.14
CA GLY A 204 1.65 16.82 -16.40
C GLY A 204 3.04 16.63 -15.78
N VAL A 205 3.91 15.83 -16.38
CA VAL A 205 5.27 15.55 -15.85
C VAL A 205 6.40 15.85 -16.84
N ALA A 206 6.10 16.36 -18.04
CA ALA A 206 7.10 16.61 -19.08
C ALA A 206 8.28 17.47 -18.60
N ASP A 207 8.03 18.52 -17.81
CA ASP A 207 9.08 19.43 -17.30
C ASP A 207 10.13 18.74 -16.39
N GLU A 208 9.94 17.48 -16.03
CA GLU A 208 10.85 16.70 -15.19
C GLU A 208 11.88 15.88 -16.00
N TYR A 209 11.81 15.91 -17.33
CA TYR A 209 12.63 15.09 -18.21
C TYR A 209 13.33 15.94 -19.28
N ASP A 210 14.56 15.56 -19.59
CA ASP A 210 15.27 16.07 -20.76
C ASP A 210 14.83 15.25 -21.98
N PHE A 211 14.48 15.94 -23.07
CA PHE A 211 14.03 15.32 -24.32
C PHE A 211 15.08 15.46 -25.42
N ASP A 212 15.24 14.45 -26.25
CA ASP A 212 16.06 14.51 -27.45
C ASP A 212 15.37 15.35 -28.54
N SER A 213 16.03 15.47 -29.69
CA SER A 213 15.52 16.23 -30.82
C SER A 213 14.22 15.68 -31.41
N ASP A 214 13.92 14.40 -31.16
CA ASP A 214 12.76 13.70 -31.69
C ASP A 214 11.58 13.71 -30.70
N GLY A 215 11.77 14.33 -29.53
CA GLY A 215 10.73 14.52 -28.53
C GLY A 215 10.60 13.36 -27.55
N TYR A 216 11.60 12.48 -27.46
CA TYR A 216 11.65 11.35 -26.54
C TYR A 216 12.60 11.62 -25.37
N VAL A 217 12.41 10.97 -24.23
CA VAL A 217 13.25 11.19 -23.03
C VAL A 217 14.70 10.74 -23.28
N GLN A 218 15.68 11.64 -23.08
CA GLN A 218 17.11 11.40 -23.32
C GLN A 218 17.69 10.32 -22.39
N ASP A 219 17.32 10.30 -21.10
CA ASP A 219 17.70 9.24 -20.17
C ASP A 219 16.57 8.21 -20.05
N ALA A 220 16.52 7.35 -21.08
CA ALA A 220 15.73 6.14 -21.12
C ALA A 220 15.81 5.32 -19.82
N THR A 221 16.94 5.34 -19.10
CA THR A 221 17.15 4.60 -17.85
C THR A 221 16.36 5.18 -16.68
N GLU A 222 16.16 6.50 -16.61
CA GLU A 222 15.37 7.15 -15.56
C GLU A 222 13.86 6.96 -15.80
N TRP A 223 13.43 7.02 -17.07
CA TRP A 223 12.07 6.67 -17.49
C TRP A 223 11.76 5.17 -17.32
N MET A 224 12.66 4.28 -17.75
CA MET A 224 12.58 2.83 -17.54
C MET A 224 12.67 2.45 -16.05
N ARG A 225 13.39 3.22 -15.22
CA ARG A 225 13.39 3.02 -13.76
C ARG A 225 12.02 3.23 -13.14
N ILE A 226 11.14 4.02 -13.75
CA ILE A 226 9.79 4.28 -13.27
C ILE A 226 8.78 3.33 -13.95
N GLN A 227 8.92 3.06 -15.25
CA GLN A 227 7.95 2.29 -16.04
C GLN A 227 8.28 0.78 -16.21
N SER A 228 9.56 0.40 -16.24
CA SER A 228 10.04 -0.97 -16.57
C SER A 228 10.50 -1.77 -15.37
N ARG A 229 10.38 -1.23 -14.15
CA ARG A 229 10.42 -2.10 -12.97
C ARG A 229 9.24 -3.04 -13.06
N PRO A 230 9.38 -4.27 -12.54
CA PRO A 230 8.26 -5.12 -12.26
C PRO A 230 7.06 -4.41 -11.62
N ARG A 231 6.13 -3.89 -12.42
CA ARG A 231 4.80 -3.54 -11.91
C ARG A 231 4.07 -4.81 -11.48
N HIS A 232 4.61 -5.98 -11.82
CA HIS A 232 4.27 -7.29 -11.28
C HIS A 232 4.73 -7.54 -9.83
N ALA A 233 5.76 -6.86 -9.31
CA ALA A 233 6.24 -7.11 -7.97
C ALA A 233 5.62 -6.11 -6.97
N TRP A 234 4.70 -6.59 -6.14
CA TRP A 234 4.22 -5.85 -4.99
C TRP A 234 5.39 -5.64 -4.01
N PRO A 235 5.65 -4.41 -3.51
CA PRO A 235 6.64 -4.21 -2.46
C PRO A 235 6.21 -4.95 -1.21
N GLY A 236 6.84 -6.08 -0.91
CA GLY A 236 6.51 -6.94 0.24
C GLY A 236 6.67 -6.25 1.61
N ASN A 237 7.21 -5.04 1.62
CA ASN A 237 7.35 -4.18 2.78
C ASN A 237 6.25 -3.11 2.91
N VAL A 238 5.18 -3.17 2.10
CA VAL A 238 4.05 -2.24 2.14
C VAL A 238 2.80 -2.93 2.69
N TRP A 239 2.16 -2.28 3.66
CA TRP A 239 0.90 -2.67 4.28
C TRP A 239 -0.17 -1.67 3.86
N LEU A 240 -1.30 -2.17 3.38
CA LEU A 240 -2.41 -1.32 2.97
C LEU A 240 -3.53 -1.43 3.98
N GLY A 241 -4.15 -0.30 4.30
CA GLY A 241 -5.31 -0.29 5.16
C GLY A 241 -6.33 0.77 4.80
N PHE A 242 -7.54 0.53 5.26
CA PHE A 242 -8.61 1.52 5.22
C PHE A 242 -9.06 1.86 6.64
N SER A 243 -9.58 3.07 6.84
CA SER A 243 -10.32 3.39 8.05
C SER A 243 -11.81 3.23 7.84
N ALA A 244 -12.50 2.70 8.84
CA ALA A 244 -13.94 2.80 8.96
C ALA A 244 -14.31 2.97 10.41
N GLU A 245 -15.12 3.98 10.71
CA GLU A 245 -15.35 4.48 12.07
C GLU A 245 -16.63 3.93 12.73
N ASN A 246 -17.50 3.26 11.96
CA ASN A 246 -18.77 2.66 12.36
C ASN A 246 -19.27 1.66 11.29
N GLN A 247 -20.39 0.98 11.57
CA GLN A 247 -20.96 -0.03 10.65
C GLN A 247 -21.17 0.50 9.23
N LEU A 248 -21.78 1.68 9.07
CA LEU A 248 -22.07 2.25 7.75
C LEU A 248 -20.78 2.43 6.92
N ALA A 249 -19.74 2.99 7.54
CA ALA A 249 -18.45 3.17 6.88
C ALA A 249 -17.80 1.81 6.55
N PHE A 250 -17.91 0.83 7.44
CA PHE A 250 -17.32 -0.50 7.26
C PHE A 250 -18.02 -1.25 6.11
N SER A 251 -19.34 -1.35 6.15
CA SER A 251 -20.17 -1.98 5.12
C SER A 251 -20.01 -1.32 3.74
N LYS A 252 -19.71 0.00 3.68
CA LYS A 252 -19.41 0.68 2.42
C LYS A 252 -18.01 0.37 1.89
N ARG A 253 -17.01 0.38 2.77
CA ARG A 253 -15.58 0.37 2.38
C ARG A 253 -15.00 -1.03 2.23
N MET A 254 -15.39 -1.97 3.10
CA MET A 254 -14.84 -3.33 3.12
C MET A 254 -15.09 -4.10 1.81
N PRO A 255 -16.29 -4.06 1.19
CA PRO A 255 -16.53 -4.77 -0.08
C PRO A 255 -15.68 -4.28 -1.25
N ILE A 256 -15.27 -3.00 -1.23
CA ILE A 256 -14.34 -2.41 -2.20
C ILE A 256 -12.92 -2.85 -1.87
N PHE A 257 -12.51 -2.65 -0.62
CA PHE A 257 -11.14 -2.91 -0.17
C PHE A 257 -10.75 -4.39 -0.27
N ARG A 258 -11.69 -5.32 -0.04
CA ARG A 258 -11.41 -6.77 -0.18
C ARG A 258 -10.96 -7.16 -1.59
N ARG A 259 -11.24 -6.36 -2.62
CA ARG A 259 -10.75 -6.60 -3.99
C ARG A 259 -9.25 -6.78 -4.06
N LEU A 260 -8.51 -6.05 -3.21
CA LEU A 260 -7.06 -6.16 -3.11
C LEU A 260 -6.58 -7.56 -2.73
N ARG A 261 -7.42 -8.38 -2.08
CA ARG A 261 -7.05 -9.73 -1.66
C ARG A 261 -6.91 -10.71 -2.83
N TRP A 262 -7.68 -10.51 -3.89
CA TRP A 262 -7.61 -11.32 -5.11
C TRP A 262 -6.47 -10.88 -6.04
N GLU A 263 -6.03 -9.63 -5.91
CA GLU A 263 -5.16 -8.96 -6.89
C GLU A 263 -3.71 -8.82 -6.40
N LEU A 264 -3.52 -8.90 -5.08
CA LEU A 264 -2.22 -8.81 -4.44
C LEU A 264 -1.74 -10.18 -3.95
N PRO A 265 -0.41 -10.38 -3.80
CA PRO A 265 0.12 -11.60 -3.20
C PRO A 265 -0.53 -11.86 -1.83
N LYS A 266 -0.81 -13.14 -1.53
CA LYS A 266 -1.46 -13.57 -0.27
C LYS A 266 -0.70 -13.11 0.98
N GLU A 267 0.60 -12.89 0.84
CA GLU A 267 1.52 -12.41 1.88
C GLU A 267 1.33 -10.91 2.20
N THR A 268 0.60 -10.18 1.35
CA THR A 268 0.34 -8.75 1.54
C THR A 268 -0.49 -8.53 2.79
N ILE A 269 0.01 -7.68 3.68
CA ILE A 269 -0.70 -7.28 4.89
C ILE A 269 -1.77 -6.24 4.53
N LEU A 270 -3.02 -6.63 4.70
CA LEU A 270 -4.18 -5.75 4.66
C LEU A 270 -4.69 -5.51 6.08
N PHE A 271 -5.00 -4.28 6.43
CA PHE A 271 -5.46 -3.96 7.79
C PHE A 271 -6.64 -2.99 7.80
N TRP A 272 -7.42 -3.06 8.88
CA TRP A 272 -8.51 -2.12 9.12
C TRP A 272 -8.21 -1.28 10.36
N SER A 273 -8.31 0.04 10.20
CA SER A 273 -8.27 1.00 11.30
C SER A 273 -9.69 1.40 11.70
N TYR A 274 -10.15 0.85 12.82
CA TYR A 274 -11.38 1.26 13.50
C TYR A 274 -11.13 2.53 14.31
N GLU A 275 -10.76 3.62 13.61
CA GLU A 275 -10.39 4.91 14.20
C GLU A 275 -10.93 6.14 13.44
N PRO A 276 -11.58 7.08 14.15
CA PRO A 276 -12.05 6.93 15.53
C PRO A 276 -13.21 5.92 15.61
N ALA A 277 -13.27 5.11 16.66
CA ALA A 277 -14.44 4.29 16.95
C ALA A 277 -15.60 5.18 17.43
N ILE A 278 -16.64 5.37 16.60
CA ILE A 278 -17.78 6.27 16.89
C ILE A 278 -19.15 5.58 16.75
N GLY A 279 -19.15 4.26 16.61
CA GLY A 279 -20.35 3.43 16.58
C GLY A 279 -19.97 1.97 16.35
N PRO A 280 -20.80 1.00 16.78
CA PRO A 280 -20.46 -0.41 16.73
C PRO A 280 -20.19 -0.90 15.31
N VAL A 281 -19.44 -2.00 15.20
CA VAL A 281 -19.22 -2.73 13.95
C VAL A 281 -19.36 -4.22 14.24
N ASP A 282 -20.30 -4.85 13.56
CA ASP A 282 -20.34 -6.28 13.31
C ASP A 282 -19.75 -6.53 11.92
N THR A 283 -18.79 -7.44 11.87
CA THR A 283 -18.16 -7.84 10.62
C THR A 283 -18.89 -9.00 9.97
N THR A 284 -19.80 -9.66 10.67
CA THR A 284 -20.72 -10.61 10.08
C THR A 284 -21.66 -9.84 9.14
N ILE A 285 -21.53 -10.04 7.84
CA ILE A 285 -22.41 -9.44 6.84
C ILE A 285 -23.35 -10.55 6.33
N PRO A 286 -24.67 -10.38 6.45
CA PRO A 286 -25.61 -11.32 5.87
C PRO A 286 -25.49 -11.30 4.34
N TYR A 287 -25.35 -12.48 3.73
CA TYR A 287 -25.46 -12.66 2.29
C TYR A 287 -26.94 -12.81 1.93
N TYR A 288 -27.43 -12.14 0.89
CA TYR A 288 -28.82 -12.31 0.44
C TYR A 288 -28.92 -12.45 -1.08
N ALA A 289 -29.48 -13.59 -1.49
CA ALA A 289 -30.52 -13.71 -2.51
C ALA A 289 -30.97 -15.18 -2.46
N GLU A 290 -32.05 -15.50 -1.74
CA GLU A 290 -32.63 -16.86 -1.66
C GLU A 290 -31.77 -17.90 -0.89
N ASP A 291 -31.88 -17.90 0.45
CA ASP A 291 -30.87 -18.48 1.34
C ASP A 291 -30.88 -20.01 1.50
N THR A 292 -29.71 -20.64 1.26
CA THR A 292 -29.27 -21.90 1.90
C THR A 292 -27.78 -21.88 2.34
N LYS A 293 -27.16 -20.70 2.56
CA LYS A 293 -25.77 -20.62 3.05
C LYS A 293 -25.57 -19.64 4.23
N PRO A 294 -24.61 -19.92 5.14
CA PRO A 294 -24.47 -19.25 6.43
C PRO A 294 -23.89 -17.83 6.34
N ASN A 295 -24.02 -17.09 7.45
CA ASN A 295 -23.39 -15.80 7.72
C ASN A 295 -21.92 -15.75 7.25
N TRP A 296 -21.53 -14.70 6.52
CA TRP A 296 -20.17 -14.51 6.02
C TRP A 296 -19.47 -13.37 6.79
N SER A 297 -18.19 -13.55 7.12
CA SER A 297 -17.36 -12.51 7.72
C SER A 297 -16.11 -12.19 6.88
N PRO A 298 -15.72 -10.91 6.74
CA PRO A 298 -14.45 -10.52 6.12
C PRO A 298 -13.24 -10.95 6.96
N PHE A 299 -13.44 -11.52 8.15
CA PHE A 299 -12.40 -12.08 8.98
C PHE A 299 -12.25 -13.59 8.83
N GLU A 300 -13.22 -14.28 8.23
CA GLU A 300 -13.18 -15.72 8.09
C GLU A 300 -12.15 -16.18 7.04
N ARG A 301 -11.63 -17.40 7.23
CA ARG A 301 -10.57 -18.00 6.43
C ARG A 301 -11.03 -18.63 5.12
N TYR A 302 -12.33 -18.63 4.84
CA TYR A 302 -12.90 -19.34 3.71
C TYR A 302 -13.14 -18.38 2.54
N GLU A 303 -12.29 -18.44 1.52
CA GLU A 303 -12.60 -17.86 0.20
C GLU A 303 -12.85 -18.96 -0.83
N PHE A 304 -13.76 -18.67 -1.77
CA PHE A 304 -13.99 -19.42 -3.00
C PHE A 304 -13.69 -18.48 -4.17
N SER A 305 -12.88 -18.92 -5.13
CA SER A 305 -12.78 -18.29 -6.44
C SER A 305 -13.83 -18.86 -7.39
N GLU A 306 -14.17 -18.14 -8.46
CA GLU A 306 -14.78 -18.76 -9.65
C GLU A 306 -13.86 -19.91 -10.09
N GLY A 307 -14.40 -21.13 -10.19
CA GLY A 307 -13.60 -22.32 -10.53
C GLY A 307 -12.84 -23.02 -9.38
N SER A 308 -13.17 -22.74 -8.11
CA SER A 308 -12.89 -23.62 -6.94
C SER A 308 -11.43 -23.89 -6.57
N VAL A 309 -10.73 -22.91 -5.99
CA VAL A 309 -9.60 -23.18 -5.08
C VAL A 309 -9.87 -22.54 -3.72
N GLN A 310 -9.78 -23.34 -2.66
CA GLN A 310 -9.89 -22.88 -1.27
C GLN A 310 -8.61 -22.12 -0.89
N LEU A 311 -8.72 -20.82 -0.61
CA LEU A 311 -7.65 -20.07 0.04
C LEU A 311 -7.73 -20.27 1.56
N GLY A 312 -6.57 -20.39 2.22
CA GLY A 312 -6.48 -20.64 3.66
C GLY A 312 -6.10 -19.40 4.50
N VAL A 313 -6.40 -18.18 4.03
CA VAL A 313 -5.97 -16.92 4.67
C VAL A 313 -7.14 -15.96 4.88
N PRO A 314 -7.20 -15.21 6.01
CA PRO A 314 -8.18 -14.13 6.19
C PRO A 314 -7.99 -12.98 5.19
N TYR A 315 -9.06 -12.23 4.86
CA TYR A 315 -8.96 -11.02 4.03
C TYR A 315 -8.19 -9.89 4.70
N LEU A 316 -8.28 -9.80 6.04
CA LEU A 316 -7.58 -8.81 6.85
C LEU A 316 -6.60 -9.49 7.79
N ASN A 317 -5.40 -8.94 7.89
CA ASN A 317 -4.29 -9.50 8.65
C ASN A 317 -4.07 -8.79 9.99
N TRP A 318 -4.66 -7.61 10.18
CA TRP A 318 -4.46 -6.80 11.39
C TRP A 318 -5.57 -5.80 11.59
N ILE A 319 -5.99 -5.59 12.84
CA ILE A 319 -7.00 -4.59 13.20
C ILE A 319 -6.44 -3.65 14.26
N VAL A 320 -6.62 -2.36 14.04
CA VAL A 320 -6.25 -1.31 15.00
C VAL A 320 -7.51 -0.56 15.42
N ALA A 321 -7.78 -0.48 16.72
CA ALA A 321 -8.95 0.21 17.25
C ALA A 321 -8.56 1.33 18.23
N GLY A 322 -9.31 2.43 18.21
CA GLY A 322 -9.05 3.55 19.11
C GLY A 322 -10.08 4.67 19.05
N GLY A 323 -10.22 5.38 20.16
CA GLY A 323 -11.10 6.55 20.28
C GLY A 323 -10.55 7.81 19.61
N GLU A 324 -11.42 8.80 19.43
CA GLU A 324 -11.05 10.09 18.85
C GLU A 324 -10.16 10.91 19.81
N THR A 325 -9.17 11.65 19.31
CA THR A 325 -8.29 12.49 20.15
C THR A 325 -8.51 13.98 19.92
N GLY A 326 -8.62 14.74 21.01
CA GLY A 326 -8.67 16.20 20.98
C GLY A 326 -9.73 16.81 21.88
N PRO A 327 -9.85 18.15 21.89
CA PRO A 327 -10.75 18.86 22.79
C PRO A 327 -12.24 18.59 22.53
N LYS A 328 -12.58 18.11 21.33
CA LYS A 328 -13.94 17.74 20.92
C LYS A 328 -14.04 16.23 20.62
N ALA A 329 -13.17 15.42 21.21
CA ALA A 329 -13.19 13.98 21.04
C ALA A 329 -14.54 13.42 21.49
N ARG A 330 -15.17 12.62 20.63
CA ARG A 330 -16.34 11.84 21.00
C ARG A 330 -15.96 10.69 21.92
N ASN A 331 -16.88 10.34 22.82
CA ASN A 331 -16.74 9.16 23.66
C ASN A 331 -16.83 7.91 22.79
N VAL A 332 -16.00 6.93 23.12
CA VAL A 332 -16.06 5.58 22.57
C VAL A 332 -16.70 4.70 23.63
N GLU A 333 -17.68 3.88 23.24
CA GLU A 333 -18.25 2.90 24.16
C GLU A 333 -17.32 1.68 24.27
N PRO A 334 -16.97 1.22 25.48
CA PRO A 334 -16.12 0.05 25.68
C PRO A 334 -16.59 -1.21 24.95
N ASP A 335 -17.90 -1.42 24.89
CA ASP A 335 -18.47 -2.62 24.28
C ASP A 335 -18.29 -2.68 22.77
N TRP A 336 -18.15 -1.53 22.10
CA TRP A 336 -17.80 -1.52 20.67
C TRP A 336 -16.39 -2.05 20.44
N ILE A 337 -15.44 -1.65 21.30
CA ILE A 337 -14.05 -2.11 21.24
C ILE A 337 -13.96 -3.60 21.61
N ARG A 338 -14.65 -4.02 22.67
CA ARG A 338 -14.70 -5.43 23.09
C ARG A 338 -15.30 -6.32 22.00
N SER A 339 -16.40 -5.90 21.39
CA SER A 339 -17.03 -6.64 20.29
C SER A 339 -16.06 -6.86 19.12
N VAL A 340 -15.40 -5.79 18.63
CA VAL A 340 -14.43 -5.92 17.52
C VAL A 340 -13.24 -6.80 17.93
N ARG A 341 -12.74 -6.64 19.16
CA ARG A 341 -11.67 -7.49 19.71
C ARG A 341 -12.08 -8.96 19.72
N ASP A 342 -13.27 -9.29 20.22
CA ASP A 342 -13.73 -10.67 20.36
C ASP A 342 -13.95 -11.31 18.98
N GLN A 343 -14.45 -10.53 18.00
CA GLN A 343 -14.50 -10.94 16.59
C GLN A 343 -13.10 -11.24 16.03
N CYS A 344 -12.09 -10.40 16.34
CA CYS A 344 -10.70 -10.65 15.93
C CYS A 344 -10.12 -11.91 16.57
N ILE A 345 -10.38 -12.14 17.86
CA ILE A 345 -9.93 -13.34 18.58
C ILE A 345 -10.54 -14.59 17.93
N GLY A 346 -11.86 -14.58 17.67
CA GLY A 346 -12.55 -15.70 17.03
C GLY A 346 -12.03 -16.01 15.63
N ALA A 347 -11.53 -15.00 14.91
CA ALA A 347 -10.93 -15.14 13.58
C ALA A 347 -9.41 -15.40 13.59
N GLU A 348 -8.78 -15.41 14.78
CA GLU A 348 -7.33 -15.45 14.97
C GLU A 348 -6.58 -14.32 14.23
N ILE A 349 -7.19 -13.12 14.17
CA ILE A 349 -6.58 -11.91 13.61
C ILE A 349 -5.95 -11.08 14.74
N PRO A 350 -4.68 -10.65 14.62
CA PRO A 350 -4.06 -9.76 15.58
C PRO A 350 -4.84 -8.45 15.79
N PHE A 351 -5.13 -8.14 17.05
CA PHE A 351 -5.84 -6.94 17.47
C PHE A 351 -4.93 -5.99 18.26
N PHE A 352 -4.89 -4.73 17.85
CA PHE A 352 -4.17 -3.65 18.52
C PHE A 352 -5.14 -2.61 19.07
N PHE A 353 -5.17 -2.42 20.38
CA PHE A 353 -5.89 -1.31 21.00
C PHE A 353 -4.96 -0.12 21.22
N LYS A 354 -5.23 0.96 20.49
CA LYS A 354 -4.38 2.14 20.50
C LYS A 354 -4.59 2.99 21.74
N HIS A 355 -5.81 3.43 22.01
CA HIS A 355 -6.18 4.21 23.19
C HIS A 355 -7.68 4.53 23.23
N TRP A 356 -8.18 4.91 24.40
CA TRP A 356 -9.55 5.42 24.59
C TRP A 356 -9.82 6.80 23.98
N GLY A 357 -8.78 7.57 23.61
CA GLY A 357 -8.93 8.89 23.02
C GLY A 357 -9.14 10.00 24.05
N GLY A 358 -10.05 10.93 23.79
CA GLY A 358 -10.34 12.05 24.68
C GLY A 358 -9.37 13.24 24.54
N LYS A 359 -9.53 14.23 25.44
CA LYS A 359 -8.73 15.47 25.45
C LYS A 359 -7.26 15.21 25.76
N ASN A 360 -6.98 14.24 26.63
CA ASN A 360 -5.63 13.80 26.97
C ASN A 360 -5.52 12.27 26.89
N LYS A 361 -5.18 11.76 25.69
CA LYS A 361 -5.05 10.33 25.43
C LYS A 361 -4.05 9.62 26.35
N LYS A 362 -3.02 10.33 26.85
CA LYS A 362 -2.06 9.76 27.81
C LYS A 362 -2.70 9.45 29.16
N LYS A 363 -3.68 10.26 29.57
CA LYS A 363 -4.40 10.07 30.83
C LYS A 363 -5.42 8.93 30.74
N THR A 364 -6.12 8.82 29.60
CA THR A 364 -7.11 7.75 29.41
C THR A 364 -6.44 6.39 29.16
N GLY A 365 -5.21 6.39 28.64
CA GLY A 365 -4.40 5.18 28.52
C GLY A 365 -4.88 4.21 27.43
N ARG A 366 -4.31 3.00 27.49
CA ARG A 366 -4.44 1.93 26.48
C ARG A 366 -4.90 0.58 27.09
N MET A 367 -5.34 0.60 28.35
CA MET A 367 -5.78 -0.60 29.05
C MET A 367 -7.21 -0.93 28.63
N LEU A 368 -7.44 -2.14 28.14
CA LEU A 368 -8.76 -2.68 27.83
C LEU A 368 -8.90 -4.00 28.60
N ASP A 369 -9.79 -4.00 29.59
CA ASP A 369 -9.99 -5.12 30.53
C ASP A 369 -8.66 -5.54 31.19
N ASP A 370 -8.03 -4.58 31.87
CA ASP A 370 -6.82 -4.75 32.70
C ASP A 370 -5.56 -5.25 31.99
N LYS A 371 -5.52 -5.19 30.66
CA LYS A 371 -4.30 -5.43 29.88
C LYS A 371 -4.19 -4.54 28.65
N THR A 372 -2.99 -4.47 28.09
CA THR A 372 -2.76 -3.89 26.77
C THR A 372 -2.99 -4.93 25.70
N TRP A 373 -3.44 -4.48 24.53
CA TRP A 373 -3.63 -5.31 23.34
C TRP A 373 -2.72 -4.75 22.26
N ASP A 374 -1.57 -5.41 22.05
CA ASP A 374 -0.50 -4.95 21.16
C ASP A 374 -0.25 -5.95 20.02
N GLY A 375 -1.29 -6.66 19.58
CA GLY A 375 -1.19 -7.62 18.48
C GLY A 375 -0.67 -6.95 17.21
N MET A 376 0.27 -7.61 16.53
CA MET A 376 0.86 -7.16 15.26
C MET A 376 0.76 -8.28 14.22
N PRO A 377 0.66 -7.96 12.93
CA PRO A 377 0.63 -8.98 11.89
C PRO A 377 1.95 -9.76 11.87
N ILE A 378 1.86 -11.05 11.58
CA ILE A 378 3.03 -11.91 11.40
C ILE A 378 3.60 -11.64 10.02
N THR A 379 4.81 -11.09 9.96
CA THR A 379 5.57 -10.96 8.71
C THR A 379 6.32 -12.25 8.41
N HIS A 380 6.47 -12.62 7.14
CA HIS A 380 7.18 -13.83 6.71
C HIS A 380 8.59 -13.96 7.31
N SER A 381 9.27 -12.84 7.56
CA SER A 381 10.57 -12.78 8.22
C SER A 381 10.60 -13.31 9.67
N LYS A 382 9.49 -13.23 10.40
CA LYS A 382 9.36 -13.79 11.77
C LYS A 382 8.92 -15.25 11.77
N ALA A 383 8.09 -15.66 10.81
CA ALA A 383 7.62 -17.04 10.68
C ALA A 383 8.77 -18.04 10.42
N ILE A 384 9.74 -17.65 9.58
CA ILE A 384 10.93 -18.48 9.25
C ILE A 384 11.84 -18.68 10.48
N LYS A 385 11.92 -17.71 11.39
CA LYS A 385 12.74 -17.84 12.62
C LYS A 385 12.14 -18.81 13.62
N ASN A 386 10.81 -18.85 13.74
CA ASN A 386 10.12 -19.74 14.67
C ASN A 386 10.03 -21.20 14.20
N GLN A 387 10.35 -21.49 12.93
CA GLN A 387 10.44 -22.87 12.41
C GLN A 387 11.86 -23.46 12.53
N LYS A 388 12.86 -22.66 12.93
CA LYS A 388 14.26 -23.07 13.10
C LYS A 388 14.68 -23.22 14.57
N THR A 389 13.72 -23.17 15.49
CA THR A 389 13.85 -23.43 16.92
C THR A 389 12.88 -24.52 17.31
#